data_AF-A0A6B3I5T1-F1
#
_entry.id   AF-A0A6B3I5T1-F1
#
_cell.length_a   1.000
_cell.length_b   1.000
_cell.length_c   1.000
_cell.angle_alpha   90.00
_cell.angle_beta   90.00
_cell.angle_gamma   90.00
#
_symmetry.space_group_name_H-M   'P 1'
#
loop_
_entity.id
_entity.type
_entity.pdbx_description
1 polymer ?
#
loop_
_entity_poly.entity_id
_entity_poly.type
_entity_poly.pdbx_seq_one_letter_code
_entity_poly.pdbx_strand_id
1 'polypeptide(L)'
;HNLTLLDEGTLYVAKLTGDSPAAEIDGTGKLPTDGEFDGSGVWIPLATGTTSHVPGMTADEVYVYTRLAGDKVGATKMDRPE
;
A
#
# COMPACT_ATOMS: atom_id res chain seq x y z
N HIS A 1 2.17 29.47 -9.62
CA HIS A 1 0.89 29.19 -8.92
C HIS A 1 0.88 27.71 -8.55
N ASN A 2 1.32 27.33 -7.34
CA ASN A 2 1.30 25.93 -6.85
C ASN A 2 1.04 25.86 -5.33
N LEU A 3 0.64 26.97 -4.70
CA LEU A 3 0.55 27.06 -3.23
C LEU A 3 -0.39 26.03 -2.62
N THR A 4 -1.46 25.67 -3.34
CA THR A 4 -2.51 24.72 -2.90
C THR A 4 -2.43 23.38 -3.63
N LEU A 5 -1.33 23.08 -4.32
CA LEU A 5 -1.23 21.88 -5.15
C LEU A 5 -1.39 20.59 -4.32
N LEU A 6 -1.01 20.62 -3.04
CA LEU A 6 -1.09 19.47 -2.14
C LEU A 6 -2.38 19.44 -1.29
N ASP A 7 -3.26 20.42 -1.45
CA ASP A 7 -4.53 20.48 -0.71
C ASP A 7 -5.57 19.52 -1.31
N GLU A 8 -5.42 19.16 -2.58
CA GLU A 8 -6.33 18.26 -3.29
C GLU A 8 -5.56 17.14 -3.99
N GLY A 9 -6.09 15.93 -3.89
CA GLY A 9 -5.49 14.75 -4.48
C GLY A 9 -6.18 13.48 -4.04
N THR A 10 -5.54 12.35 -4.33
CA THR A 10 -5.95 11.04 -3.80
C THR A 10 -4.78 10.40 -3.08
N LEU A 11 -5.02 10.00 -1.84
CA LEU A 11 -4.06 9.21 -1.06
C LEU A 11 -4.25 7.72 -1.39
N TYR A 12 -3.15 7.01 -1.60
CA TYR A 12 -3.13 5.57 -1.89
C TYR A 12 -2.24 4.81 -0.92
N VAL A 13 -2.45 3.50 -0.83
CA VAL A 13 -1.53 2.55 -0.18
C VAL A 13 -1.25 1.37 -1.10
N ALA A 14 -0.07 0.76 -0.99
CA ALA A 14 0.35 -0.34 -1.83
C ALA A 14 -0.12 -1.71 -1.30
N LYS A 15 -0.47 -2.60 -2.22
CA LYS A 15 -0.56 -4.04 -2.00
C LYS A 15 0.32 -4.74 -3.02
N LEU A 16 1.27 -5.54 -2.56
CA LEU A 16 2.27 -6.24 -3.35
C LEU A 16 2.03 -7.76 -3.30
N THR A 17 2.32 -8.44 -4.40
CA THR A 17 2.23 -9.90 -4.54
C THR A 17 3.48 -10.39 -5.27
N GLY A 18 4.24 -11.27 -4.64
CA GLY A 18 5.32 -12.01 -5.32
C GLY A 18 4.78 -13.20 -6.10
N ASP A 19 5.47 -13.59 -7.15
CA ASP A 19 5.10 -14.68 -8.07
C ASP A 19 6.00 -15.92 -7.97
N SER A 20 7.06 -15.88 -7.16
CA SER A 20 7.88 -17.05 -6.82
C SER A 20 7.14 -18.06 -5.92
N PRO A 21 7.48 -19.36 -5.99
CA PRO A 21 6.93 -20.37 -5.09
C PRO A 21 7.21 -20.05 -3.61
N ALA A 22 6.16 -19.88 -2.80
CA ALA A 22 6.30 -19.48 -1.40
C ALA A 22 7.18 -20.42 -0.56
N ALA A 23 7.27 -21.71 -0.92
CA ALA A 23 8.12 -22.68 -0.24
C ALA A 23 9.63 -22.45 -0.45
N GLU A 24 10.01 -21.63 -1.45
CA GLU A 24 11.39 -21.30 -1.78
C GLU A 24 11.85 -19.99 -1.13
N ILE A 25 10.92 -19.21 -0.55
CA ILE A 25 11.22 -18.00 0.20
C ILE A 25 11.55 -18.37 1.65
N ASP A 26 12.78 -18.82 1.87
CA ASP A 26 13.26 -19.36 3.15
C ASP A 26 14.05 -18.36 4.02
N GLY A 27 14.20 -17.12 3.56
CA GLY A 27 14.91 -16.05 4.28
C GLY A 27 16.44 -16.11 4.17
N THR A 28 17.01 -17.05 3.40
CA THR A 28 18.47 -17.15 3.19
C THR A 28 19.00 -16.12 2.20
N GLY A 29 18.12 -15.52 1.39
CA GLY A 29 18.48 -14.66 0.27
C GLY A 29 18.93 -15.44 -0.99
N LYS A 30 18.86 -16.78 -0.97
CA LYS A 30 19.03 -17.60 -2.16
C LYS A 30 17.87 -17.33 -3.12
N LEU A 31 18.19 -17.09 -4.39
CA LEU A 31 17.17 -16.91 -5.42
C LEU A 31 16.26 -18.15 -5.52
N PRO A 32 14.95 -17.97 -5.79
CA PRO A 32 14.06 -19.07 -6.11
C PRO A 32 14.43 -19.65 -7.48
N THR A 33 13.74 -20.72 -7.86
CA THR A 33 13.98 -21.48 -9.09
C THR A 33 13.71 -20.68 -10.37
N ASP A 34 12.87 -19.65 -10.29
CA ASP A 34 12.60 -18.66 -11.34
C ASP A 34 13.76 -17.65 -11.51
N GLY A 35 14.64 -17.51 -10.51
CA GLY A 35 15.90 -16.77 -10.60
C GLY A 35 15.83 -15.31 -10.19
N GLU A 36 14.72 -14.82 -9.66
CA GLU A 36 14.55 -13.43 -9.21
C GLU A 36 13.58 -13.30 -8.04
N PHE A 37 13.58 -12.15 -7.36
CA PHE A 37 12.58 -11.80 -6.34
C PHE A 37 11.71 -10.69 -6.91
N ASP A 38 10.68 -11.04 -7.67
CA ASP A 38 9.82 -10.11 -8.38
C ASP A 38 8.32 -10.35 -8.10
N GLY A 39 7.48 -9.77 -8.95
CA GLY A 39 6.03 -9.82 -8.82
C GLY A 39 5.34 -8.53 -9.28
N SER A 40 4.16 -8.27 -8.68
CA SER A 40 3.29 -7.16 -9.07
C SER A 40 2.73 -6.41 -7.87
N GLY A 41 2.15 -5.23 -8.12
CA GLY A 41 1.53 -4.42 -7.09
C GLY A 41 0.34 -3.61 -7.61
N VAL A 42 -0.53 -3.24 -6.68
CA VAL A 42 -1.68 -2.36 -6.93
C VAL A 42 -1.72 -1.21 -5.93
N TRP A 43 -2.19 -0.06 -6.39
CA TRP A 43 -2.49 1.09 -5.55
C TRP A 43 -3.95 1.05 -5.13
N ILE A 44 -4.21 0.98 -3.83
CA ILE A 44 -5.55 1.01 -3.26
C ILE A 44 -5.84 2.44 -2.81
N PRO A 45 -6.89 3.11 -3.34
CA PRO A 45 -7.24 4.45 -2.91
C PRO A 45 -7.77 4.42 -1.47
N LEU A 46 -7.36 5.39 -0.66
CA LEU A 46 -7.82 5.57 0.71
C LEU A 46 -8.83 6.72 0.81
N ALA A 47 -8.52 7.89 0.24
CA ALA A 47 -9.41 9.03 0.18
C ALA A 47 -9.07 9.96 -0.99
N THR A 48 -10.09 10.61 -1.55
CA THR A 48 -9.99 11.64 -2.60
C THR A 48 -10.73 12.88 -2.15
N GLY A 49 -10.01 13.96 -1.86
CA GLY A 49 -10.61 15.16 -1.25
C GLY A 49 -11.42 14.77 0.00
N THR A 50 -12.71 15.07 0.01
CA THR A 50 -13.65 14.74 1.11
C THR A 50 -14.32 13.37 1.00
N THR A 51 -13.98 12.57 -0.02
CA THR A 51 -14.53 11.23 -0.23
C THR A 51 -13.62 10.16 0.35
N SER A 52 -14.16 9.29 1.21
CA SER A 52 -13.46 8.11 1.71
C SER A 52 -13.72 6.90 0.82
N HIS A 53 -12.67 6.10 0.60
CA HIS A 53 -12.74 4.79 -0.06
C HIS A 53 -12.59 3.63 0.94
N VAL A 54 -12.51 3.92 2.24
CA VAL A 54 -12.31 2.94 3.31
C VAL A 54 -13.63 2.69 4.04
N PRO A 55 -14.15 1.44 4.07
CA PRO A 55 -15.39 1.12 4.74
C PRO A 55 -15.40 1.52 6.23
N GLY A 56 -16.40 2.31 6.60
CA GLY A 56 -16.63 2.75 7.98
C GLY A 56 -15.64 3.81 8.48
N MET A 57 -15.05 4.61 7.58
CA MET A 57 -14.25 5.79 7.93
C MET A 57 -14.65 6.96 7.01
N THR A 58 -14.68 8.17 7.56
CA THR A 58 -14.75 9.44 6.80
C THR A 58 -13.39 9.79 6.18
N ALA A 59 -13.35 10.73 5.23
CA ALA A 59 -12.07 11.14 4.63
C ALA A 59 -11.12 11.76 5.67
N ASP A 60 -11.65 12.60 6.58
CA ASP A 60 -10.86 13.19 7.67
C ASP A 60 -10.26 12.12 8.59
N GLU A 61 -11.06 11.11 8.97
CA GLU A 61 -10.55 9.97 9.74
C GLU A 61 -9.49 9.18 8.97
N VAL A 62 -9.65 9.02 7.65
CA VAL A 62 -8.64 8.36 6.81
C VAL A 62 -7.33 9.14 6.83
N TYR A 63 -7.35 10.46 6.67
CA TYR A 63 -6.13 11.27 6.66
C TYR A 63 -5.45 11.37 8.03
N VAL A 64 -6.21 11.39 9.13
CA VAL A 64 -5.69 11.43 10.50
C VAL A 64 -5.21 10.05 10.96
N TYR A 65 -5.92 8.98 10.59
CA TYR A 65 -5.64 7.60 10.99
C TYR A 65 -5.19 6.72 9.82
N THR A 66 -4.39 7.27 8.91
CA THR A 66 -3.94 6.62 7.65
C THR A 66 -3.42 5.21 7.83
N ARG A 67 -2.71 4.93 8.92
CA ARG A 67 -2.20 3.57 9.22
C ARG A 67 -3.33 2.57 9.44
N LEU A 68 -4.35 2.93 10.21
CA LEU A 68 -5.51 2.09 10.45
C LEU A 68 -6.36 1.92 9.18
N ALA A 69 -6.45 2.99 8.37
CA ALA A 69 -7.11 2.95 7.07
C ALA A 69 -6.42 1.96 6.10
N GLY A 70 -5.09 2.03 6.00
CA GLY A 70 -4.28 1.08 5.21
C GLY A 70 -4.44 -0.37 5.65
N ASP A 71 -4.48 -0.60 6.97
CA ASP A 71 -4.67 -1.93 7.53
C ASP A 71 -6.05 -2.50 7.22
N LYS A 72 -7.11 -1.68 7.30
CA LYS A 72 -8.48 -2.07 6.95
C LYS A 72 -8.63 -2.49 5.50
N VAL A 73 -7.88 -1.90 4.58
CA VAL A 73 -7.94 -2.24 3.13
C VAL A 73 -6.92 -3.31 2.72
N GLY A 74 -6.15 -3.85 3.67
CA GLY A 74 -5.23 -4.96 3.42
C GLY A 74 -3.96 -4.55 2.66
N ALA A 75 -3.40 -3.38 2.99
CA ALA A 75 -2.07 -2.99 2.54
C ALA A 75 -0.99 -4.01 2.94
N THR A 76 0.05 -4.17 2.11
CA THR A 76 1.18 -5.06 2.44
C THR A 76 2.03 -4.42 3.54
N LYS A 77 2.29 -5.17 4.62
CA LYS A 77 3.24 -4.76 5.65
C LYS A 77 4.65 -4.82 5.09
N MET A 78 5.41 -3.74 5.28
CA MET A 78 6.74 -3.58 4.73
C MET A 78 7.78 -3.53 5.85
N ASP A 79 8.96 -4.06 5.57
CA ASP A 79 10.10 -4.03 6.49
C ASP A 79 10.75 -2.65 6.50
N ARG A 80 10.12 -1.73 7.25
CA ARG A 80 10.58 -0.35 7.49
C ARG A 80 10.94 0.43 6.21
N PRO A 81 9.95 0.81 5.39
CA PRO A 81 10.19 1.73 4.28
C PRO A 81 10.65 3.09 4.83
N GLU A 82 11.73 3.63 4.27
CA GLU A 82 12.39 4.89 4.66
C GLU A 82 12.52 5.84 3.47
#